data_AF-A0A813PJK9-F1
#
_entry.id   AF-A0A813PJK9-F1
#
_cell.length_a   1.000
_cell.length_b   1.000
_cell.length_c   1.000
_cell.angle_alpha   90.00
_cell.angle_beta   90.00
_cell.angle_gamma   90.00
#
_symmetry.space_group_name_H-M   'P 1'
#
loop_
_entity.id
_entity.type
_entity.pdbx_description
1 polymer ?
#
loop_
_entity_poly.entity_id
_entity_poly.type
_entity_poly.pdbx_seq_one_letter_code
_entity_poly.pdbx_strand_id
1 'polypeptide(L)'
;MSNKDDESVEMLYSKLCLDLNMDMETKLDAWRSYEHIRKHYVLEDDQLHWLAVSLYVSCRRYKHLTTNDNNPISISRLLKSANHLELIVFFDKLHKWEDMANLPDSIRSKIDQVEHAFNISSIIFEKYTKIFIEIFGGNQDTLIYSDYQYKRASNQINPKLNTKNKLHKCSHQDLYSLIWTIYALAKTIYPSTINDLIASFHLLISSFSFIYDYVKLAKLDYLLKGCCLNDLCSNDGSIIDNLCIMYCCSSDTCRAIIEQHLNNDLLKRLDKSEDFLNEFNYLETIRDINRQYDEIVLTNCIIDERIFLEKKSQLNDLCNSLNENRYSKSSENRTPLTANQHFASNDGQTISSNQYLTPISQANHLIKLLYSIVEQRQTKPTDNLISIIGQQTFLDDLVERLNEYEHSFNSQYDLAENVNKISREENPSRSCKSRFDLSLKLFYYSIENILTIEKGRLNINKFNSQQIQQSFHKLILNNEFIRSLLSLCLLLVLYAHSDRYHDFNWILHVYSLDGYSLLKIIQIFLQTCEQIRKSTPFIKYLSSIEENILSSMAFSAKSLLWNDIELKGILSYKTISSIQSNINNSLSSINNVTRMFNQSPNKTNVSRKLFQSNTTDQSTVRFII
;
A
#
# COMPACT_ATOMS: atom_id res chain seq x y z
N MET A 1 9.16 -41.76 -24.68
CA MET A 1 9.82 -40.45 -24.85
C MET A 1 10.00 -39.69 -23.53
N SER A 2 9.27 -39.95 -22.43
CA SER A 2 9.41 -39.12 -21.20
C SER A 2 10.70 -39.33 -20.38
N ASN A 3 11.28 -40.55 -20.32
CA ASN A 3 12.46 -40.78 -19.47
C ASN A 3 13.71 -39.96 -19.86
N LYS A 4 13.89 -39.60 -21.14
CA LYS A 4 15.05 -38.78 -21.58
C LYS A 4 14.90 -37.31 -21.20
N ASP A 5 13.67 -36.80 -21.20
CA ASP A 5 13.38 -35.44 -20.78
C ASP A 5 13.50 -35.32 -19.26
N ASP A 6 13.08 -36.34 -18.50
CA ASP A 6 13.19 -36.39 -17.05
C ASP A 6 14.66 -36.43 -16.56
N GLU A 7 15.52 -37.26 -17.18
CA GLU A 7 16.97 -37.30 -16.89
C GLU A 7 17.64 -35.94 -17.18
N SER A 8 17.18 -35.23 -18.21
CA SER A 8 17.73 -33.91 -18.56
C SER A 8 17.34 -32.83 -17.54
N VAL A 9 16.13 -32.88 -17.00
CA VAL A 9 15.62 -31.95 -16.00
C VAL A 9 16.32 -32.16 -14.65
N GLU A 10 16.54 -33.41 -14.24
CA GLU A 10 17.26 -33.72 -13.00
C GLU A 10 18.73 -33.26 -13.04
N MET A 11 19.36 -33.36 -14.21
CA MET A 11 20.72 -32.85 -14.42
C MET A 11 20.78 -31.31 -14.32
N LEU A 12 19.85 -30.61 -14.98
CA LEU A 12 19.74 -29.15 -14.90
C LEU A 12 19.46 -28.67 -13.47
N TYR A 13 18.57 -29.37 -12.76
CA TYR A 13 18.28 -29.11 -11.36
C TYR A 13 19.51 -29.34 -10.46
N SER A 14 20.23 -30.43 -10.68
CA SER A 14 21.45 -30.72 -9.93
C SER A 14 22.52 -29.64 -10.14
N LYS A 15 22.64 -29.11 -11.36
CA LYS A 15 23.51 -27.96 -11.65
C LYS A 15 23.05 -26.70 -10.91
N LEU A 16 21.75 -26.38 -10.96
CA LEU A 16 21.16 -25.26 -10.22
C LEU A 16 21.50 -25.32 -8.72
N CYS A 17 21.32 -26.48 -8.09
CA CYS A 17 21.63 -26.67 -6.68
C CYS A 17 23.12 -26.50 -6.38
N LEU A 18 24.02 -26.94 -7.28
CA LEU A 18 25.46 -26.74 -7.15
C LEU A 18 25.83 -25.26 -7.24
N ASP A 19 25.29 -24.53 -8.22
CA ASP A 19 25.57 -23.09 -8.41
C ASP A 19 25.10 -22.24 -7.21
N LEU A 20 24.08 -22.71 -6.50
CA LEU A 20 23.52 -22.07 -5.31
C LEU A 20 24.11 -22.58 -3.99
N ASN A 21 25.00 -23.58 -4.02
CA ASN A 21 25.56 -24.26 -2.84
C ASN A 21 24.47 -24.82 -1.90
N MET A 22 23.47 -25.48 -2.45
CA MET A 22 22.36 -26.05 -1.68
C MET A 22 22.77 -27.30 -0.91
N ASP A 23 22.28 -27.41 0.33
CA ASP A 23 22.39 -28.63 1.10
C ASP A 23 21.53 -29.76 0.52
N MET A 24 21.90 -31.00 0.84
CA MET A 24 21.25 -32.18 0.28
C MET A 24 19.81 -32.36 0.75
N GLU A 25 19.48 -31.90 1.97
CA GLU A 25 18.13 -32.05 2.52
C GLU A 25 17.15 -31.13 1.78
N THR A 26 17.48 -29.84 1.65
CA THR A 26 16.69 -28.86 0.91
C THR A 26 16.56 -29.26 -0.57
N LYS A 27 17.65 -29.75 -1.19
CA LYS A 27 17.62 -30.27 -2.57
C LYS A 27 16.60 -31.40 -2.73
N LEU A 28 16.60 -32.37 -1.82
CA LEU A 28 15.70 -33.52 -1.91
C LEU A 28 14.24 -33.13 -1.63
N ASP A 29 14.00 -32.24 -0.67
CA ASP A 29 12.66 -31.75 -0.36
C ASP A 29 12.03 -31.01 -1.55
N ALA A 30 12.78 -30.08 -2.15
CA ALA A 30 12.32 -29.32 -3.30
C ALA A 30 12.05 -30.23 -4.52
N TRP A 31 12.87 -31.25 -4.75
CA TRP A 31 12.62 -32.25 -5.79
C TRP A 31 11.35 -33.06 -5.54
N ARG A 32 11.18 -33.59 -4.32
CA ARG A 32 9.98 -34.35 -3.93
C ARG A 32 8.70 -33.52 -4.05
N SER A 33 8.75 -32.27 -3.60
CA SER A 33 7.65 -31.31 -3.74
C SER A 33 7.30 -31.12 -5.23
N TYR A 34 8.30 -30.93 -6.09
CA TYR A 34 8.09 -30.80 -7.53
C TYR A 34 7.48 -32.04 -8.17
N GLU A 35 8.00 -33.23 -7.86
CA GLU A 35 7.43 -34.49 -8.35
C GLU A 35 5.99 -34.70 -7.88
N HIS A 36 5.67 -34.29 -6.66
CA HIS A 36 4.31 -34.36 -6.12
C HIS A 36 3.37 -33.44 -6.92
N ILE A 37 3.72 -32.16 -7.09
CA ILE A 37 2.91 -31.20 -7.84
C ILE A 37 2.73 -31.63 -9.30
N ARG A 38 3.81 -32.06 -9.96
CA ARG A 38 3.77 -32.49 -11.37
C ARG A 38 2.87 -33.71 -11.62
N LYS A 39 2.58 -34.53 -10.60
CA LYS A 39 1.62 -35.65 -10.71
C LYS A 39 0.17 -35.18 -10.76
N HIS A 40 -0.14 -34.03 -10.15
CA HIS A 40 -1.51 -33.51 -10.02
C HIS A 40 -1.81 -32.33 -10.95
N TYR A 41 -0.78 -31.62 -11.40
CA TYR A 41 -0.89 -30.41 -12.21
C TYR A 41 -0.01 -30.49 -13.45
N VAL A 42 -0.46 -29.87 -14.54
CA VAL A 42 0.34 -29.67 -15.75
C VAL A 42 1.17 -28.40 -15.56
N LEU A 43 2.48 -28.57 -15.46
CA LEU A 43 3.43 -27.47 -15.32
C LEU A 43 3.91 -26.98 -16.69
N GLU A 44 3.28 -25.93 -17.21
CA GLU A 44 3.62 -25.33 -18.52
C GLU A 44 4.95 -24.56 -18.47
N ASP A 45 5.61 -24.41 -19.63
CA ASP A 45 6.93 -23.76 -19.84
C ASP A 45 8.16 -24.55 -19.31
N ASP A 46 9.27 -23.83 -19.09
CA ASP A 46 10.55 -24.36 -18.60
C ASP A 46 10.40 -24.97 -17.19
N GLN A 47 10.73 -26.25 -17.08
CA GLN A 47 10.67 -27.01 -15.83
C GLN A 47 11.68 -26.52 -14.80
N LEU A 48 12.81 -25.97 -15.23
CA LEU A 48 13.82 -25.41 -14.34
C LEU A 48 13.28 -24.20 -13.56
N HIS A 49 12.34 -23.43 -14.15
CA HIS A 49 11.68 -22.32 -13.47
C HIS A 49 10.79 -22.80 -12.31
N TRP A 50 10.02 -23.86 -12.53
CA TRP A 50 9.19 -24.46 -11.49
C TRP A 50 10.04 -25.10 -10.38
N LEU A 51 11.15 -25.72 -10.74
CA LEU A 51 12.12 -26.25 -9.78
C LEU A 51 12.80 -25.14 -8.97
N ALA A 52 13.10 -23.98 -9.57
CA ALA A 52 13.60 -22.81 -8.85
C ALA A 52 12.57 -22.29 -7.83
N VAL A 53 11.29 -22.25 -8.20
CA VAL A 53 10.17 -21.90 -7.30
C VAL A 53 10.05 -22.92 -6.15
N SER A 54 10.05 -24.21 -6.46
CA SER A 54 10.01 -25.28 -5.45
C SER A 54 11.18 -25.17 -4.47
N LEU A 55 12.40 -24.96 -4.99
CA LEU A 55 13.61 -24.77 -4.19
C LEU A 55 13.50 -23.57 -3.26
N TYR A 56 13.04 -22.43 -3.77
CA TYR A 56 12.80 -21.23 -2.96
C TYR A 56 11.81 -21.46 -1.82
N VAL A 57 10.72 -22.18 -2.07
CA VAL A 57 9.72 -22.51 -1.05
C VAL A 57 10.30 -23.47 -0.01
N SER A 58 11.00 -24.53 -0.41
CA SER A 58 11.64 -25.48 0.50
C SER A 58 12.63 -24.79 1.44
N CYS A 59 13.46 -23.88 0.92
CA CYS A 59 14.37 -23.05 1.72
C CYS A 59 13.67 -22.25 2.84
N ARG A 60 12.39 -21.92 2.66
CA ARG A 60 11.61 -21.16 3.65
C ARG A 60 10.89 -22.05 4.66
N ARG A 61 10.68 -23.34 4.36
CA ARG A 61 10.02 -24.31 5.25
C ARG A 61 10.93 -24.82 6.37
N TYR A 62 12.23 -24.98 6.11
CA TYR A 62 13.21 -25.54 7.08
C TYR A 62 13.62 -24.60 8.23
N LYS A 63 13.06 -23.38 8.29
CA LYS A 63 13.38 -22.34 9.30
C LYS A 63 12.93 -22.63 10.74
N HIS A 64 12.26 -23.75 11.02
CA HIS A 64 11.87 -24.08 12.39
C HIS A 64 13.03 -24.49 13.31
N LEU A 65 14.27 -24.61 12.82
CA LEU A 65 15.39 -25.22 13.57
C LEU A 65 16.55 -24.27 13.95
N THR A 66 16.62 -23.04 13.43
CA THR A 66 17.72 -22.10 13.75
C THR A 66 17.21 -20.69 14.01
N THR A 67 17.71 -20.06 15.08
CA THR A 67 17.28 -18.76 15.64
C THR A 67 17.49 -17.53 14.74
N ASN A 68 18.01 -17.70 13.52
CA ASN A 68 18.28 -16.61 12.59
C ASN A 68 17.33 -16.68 11.40
N ASP A 69 16.52 -15.64 11.23
CA ASP A 69 15.42 -15.53 10.26
C ASP A 69 15.90 -15.32 8.80
N ASN A 70 17.08 -15.79 8.43
CA ASN A 70 17.71 -15.50 7.14
C ASN A 70 17.31 -16.53 6.08
N ASN A 71 16.85 -16.06 4.92
CA ASN A 71 16.62 -16.91 3.75
C ASN A 71 17.99 -17.50 3.32
N PRO A 72 18.15 -18.78 2.97
CA PRO A 72 19.46 -19.30 2.57
C PRO A 72 19.84 -18.95 1.12
N ILE A 73 18.89 -18.49 0.30
CA ILE A 73 19.13 -18.18 -1.11
C ILE A 73 18.71 -16.74 -1.42
N SER A 74 19.64 -15.96 -1.99
CA SER A 74 19.31 -14.67 -2.63
C SER A 74 18.52 -14.91 -3.92
N ILE A 75 17.34 -14.27 -4.05
CA ILE A 75 16.49 -14.34 -5.25
C ILE A 75 17.29 -13.95 -6.49
N SER A 76 18.12 -12.90 -6.41
CA SER A 76 18.94 -12.45 -7.55
C SER A 76 19.92 -13.53 -8.03
N ARG A 77 20.42 -14.40 -7.14
CA ARG A 77 21.26 -15.56 -7.51
C ARG A 77 20.44 -16.71 -8.08
N LEU A 78 19.29 -17.00 -7.46
CA LEU A 78 18.36 -18.03 -7.91
C LEU A 78 17.93 -17.80 -9.37
N LEU A 79 17.46 -16.58 -9.67
CA LEU A 79 16.98 -16.23 -11.01
C LEU A 79 18.06 -16.33 -12.08
N LYS A 80 19.29 -15.91 -11.76
CA LYS A 80 20.42 -16.02 -12.69
C LYS A 80 20.77 -17.48 -12.97
N SER A 81 20.81 -18.30 -11.92
CA SER A 81 21.21 -19.72 -12.02
C SER A 81 20.11 -20.55 -12.71
N ALA A 82 18.85 -20.15 -12.60
CA ALA A 82 17.71 -20.75 -13.28
C ALA A 82 17.50 -20.16 -14.69
N ASN A 83 18.53 -20.23 -15.55
CA ASN A 83 18.48 -19.78 -16.95
C ASN A 83 17.99 -18.33 -17.15
N HIS A 84 18.37 -17.41 -16.25
CA HIS A 84 17.90 -16.02 -16.27
C HIS A 84 16.36 -15.88 -16.19
N LEU A 85 15.72 -16.70 -15.35
CA LEU A 85 14.30 -16.58 -15.01
C LEU A 85 13.94 -15.13 -14.68
N GLU A 86 12.97 -14.59 -15.43
CA GLU A 86 12.45 -13.26 -15.20
C GLU A 86 11.70 -13.17 -13.87
N LEU A 87 11.87 -12.06 -13.16
CA LEU A 87 11.33 -11.92 -11.81
C LEU A 87 9.78 -11.89 -11.76
N ILE A 88 9.10 -11.30 -12.76
CA ILE A 88 7.63 -11.43 -12.87
C ILE A 88 7.25 -12.89 -13.03
N VAL A 89 7.90 -13.60 -13.97
CA VAL A 89 7.59 -15.00 -14.25
C VAL A 89 7.83 -15.86 -13.01
N PHE A 90 8.85 -15.53 -12.23
CA PHE A 90 9.08 -16.14 -10.93
C PHE A 90 7.93 -15.92 -9.96
N PHE A 91 7.47 -14.68 -9.73
CA PHE A 91 6.36 -14.41 -8.80
C PHE A 91 5.02 -15.00 -9.30
N ASP A 92 4.74 -14.92 -10.59
CA ASP A 92 3.56 -15.54 -11.20
C ASP A 92 3.54 -17.07 -10.97
N LYS A 93 4.69 -17.74 -11.19
CA LYS A 93 4.82 -19.18 -10.92
C LYS A 93 4.81 -19.47 -9.42
N LEU A 94 5.36 -18.59 -8.59
CA LEU A 94 5.36 -18.72 -7.14
C LEU A 94 3.94 -18.68 -6.55
N HIS A 95 3.09 -17.74 -6.98
CA HIS A 95 1.69 -17.70 -6.52
C HIS A 95 0.89 -18.91 -6.98
N LYS A 96 1.09 -19.36 -8.24
CA LYS A 96 0.50 -20.63 -8.70
C LYS A 96 0.98 -21.80 -7.82
N TRP A 97 2.24 -21.80 -7.42
CA TRP A 97 2.80 -22.81 -6.52
C TRP A 97 2.22 -22.76 -5.11
N GLU A 98 1.97 -21.57 -4.56
CA GLU A 98 1.31 -21.40 -3.26
C GLU A 98 -0.04 -22.11 -3.21
N ASP A 99 -0.81 -21.99 -4.29
CA ASP A 99 -2.13 -22.60 -4.44
C ASP A 99 -2.03 -24.11 -4.70
N MET A 100 -1.18 -24.52 -5.65
CA MET A 100 -1.00 -25.95 -5.96
C MET A 100 -0.45 -26.74 -4.77
N ALA A 101 0.48 -26.17 -4.01
CA ALA A 101 1.10 -26.80 -2.85
C ALA A 101 0.35 -26.56 -1.53
N ASN A 102 -0.77 -25.81 -1.58
CA ASN A 102 -1.58 -25.44 -0.42
C ASN A 102 -0.72 -24.92 0.75
N LEU A 103 0.12 -23.91 0.49
CA LEU A 103 1.07 -23.41 1.48
C LEU A 103 0.35 -22.71 2.65
N PRO A 104 0.86 -22.84 3.89
CA PRO A 104 0.32 -22.12 5.05
C PRO A 104 0.39 -20.59 4.90
N ASP A 105 -0.57 -19.88 5.51
CA ASP A 105 -0.66 -18.41 5.49
C ASP A 105 0.61 -17.71 5.98
N SER A 106 1.33 -18.32 6.91
CA SER A 106 2.60 -17.79 7.43
C SER A 106 3.71 -17.74 6.37
N ILE A 107 3.70 -18.66 5.40
CA ILE A 107 4.65 -18.67 4.27
C ILE A 107 4.17 -17.74 3.17
N ARG A 108 2.88 -17.79 2.83
CA ARG A 108 2.23 -16.90 1.85
C ARG A 108 2.48 -15.42 2.18
N SER A 109 2.22 -15.02 3.43
CA SER A 109 2.47 -13.65 3.90
C SER A 109 3.95 -13.22 3.76
N LYS A 110 4.91 -14.12 4.01
CA LYS A 110 6.34 -13.83 3.81
C LYS A 110 6.72 -13.69 2.34
N ILE A 111 6.02 -14.38 1.42
CA ILE A 111 6.22 -14.24 -0.02
C ILE A 111 5.66 -12.90 -0.48
N ASP A 112 4.42 -12.59 -0.09
CA ASP A 112 3.76 -11.32 -0.40
C ASP A 112 4.57 -10.11 0.07
N GLN A 113 5.18 -10.19 1.26
CA GLN A 113 6.06 -9.13 1.79
C GLN A 113 7.29 -8.89 0.90
N VAL A 114 7.91 -9.96 0.38
CA VAL A 114 9.10 -9.86 -0.46
C VAL A 114 8.75 -9.30 -1.84
N GLU A 115 7.66 -9.77 -2.43
CA GLU A 115 7.15 -9.22 -3.69
C GLU A 115 6.77 -7.74 -3.53
N HIS A 116 6.09 -7.39 -2.43
CA HIS A 116 5.69 -6.02 -2.17
C HIS A 116 6.89 -5.08 -2.02
N ALA A 117 7.91 -5.48 -1.25
CA ALA A 117 9.14 -4.70 -1.09
C ALA A 117 9.81 -4.43 -2.44
N PHE A 118 9.83 -5.44 -3.33
CA PHE A 118 10.35 -5.31 -4.68
C PHE A 118 9.51 -4.36 -5.54
N ASN A 119 8.18 -4.49 -5.49
CA ASN A 119 7.25 -3.62 -6.21
C ASN A 119 7.41 -2.15 -5.80
N ILE A 120 7.64 -1.88 -4.51
CA ILE A 120 8.00 -0.53 -4.04
C ILE A 120 9.28 -0.06 -4.70
N SER A 121 10.37 -0.84 -4.62
CA SER A 121 11.65 -0.45 -5.22
C SER A 121 11.57 -0.20 -6.71
N SER A 122 10.76 -0.97 -7.44
CA SER A 122 10.50 -0.75 -8.87
C SER A 122 9.88 0.62 -9.13
N ILE A 123 8.88 1.01 -8.33
CA ILE A 123 8.22 2.33 -8.44
C ILE A 123 9.18 3.46 -8.05
N ILE A 124 9.96 3.26 -6.99
CA ILE A 124 10.98 4.22 -6.54
C ILE A 124 12.06 4.39 -7.62
N PHE A 125 12.52 3.31 -8.25
CA PHE A 125 13.57 3.37 -9.27
C PHE A 125 13.14 4.12 -10.53
N GLU A 126 11.86 4.00 -10.91
CA GLU A 126 11.29 4.79 -12.01
C GLU A 126 11.38 6.30 -11.71
N LYS A 127 11.08 6.70 -10.47
CA LYS A 127 11.22 8.09 -10.02
C LYS A 127 12.68 8.50 -9.87
N TYR A 128 13.52 7.63 -9.33
CA TYR A 128 14.95 7.83 -9.18
C TYR A 128 15.59 8.28 -10.49
N THR A 129 15.28 7.59 -11.58
CA THR A 129 15.80 7.93 -12.91
C THR A 129 15.39 9.32 -13.37
N LYS A 130 14.12 9.68 -13.20
CA LYS A 130 13.58 11.00 -13.57
C LYS A 130 14.21 12.12 -12.74
N ILE A 131 14.27 11.95 -11.42
CA ILE A 131 14.86 12.91 -10.48
C ILE A 131 16.35 13.10 -10.78
N PHE A 132 17.09 12.02 -11.05
CA PHE A 132 18.52 12.10 -11.36
C PHE A 132 18.77 12.95 -12.60
N ILE A 133 18.02 12.72 -13.68
CA ILE A 133 18.15 13.49 -14.94
C ILE A 133 17.76 14.96 -14.75
N GLU A 134 16.88 15.25 -13.80
CA GLU A 134 16.51 16.61 -13.44
C GLU A 134 17.65 17.33 -12.67
N ILE A 135 18.24 16.68 -11.67
CA ILE A 135 19.27 17.30 -10.80
C ILE A 135 20.66 17.29 -11.45
N PHE A 136 21.09 16.12 -11.94
CA PHE A 136 22.46 15.86 -12.41
C PHE A 136 22.55 15.80 -13.94
N GLY A 137 21.43 15.62 -14.64
CA GLY A 137 21.42 15.49 -16.10
C GLY A 137 21.78 14.09 -16.60
N GLY A 138 22.27 14.00 -17.83
CA GLY A 138 22.55 12.75 -18.53
C GLY A 138 21.38 12.21 -19.37
N ASN A 139 21.64 11.13 -20.12
CA ASN A 139 20.64 10.42 -20.90
C ASN A 139 20.35 9.05 -20.27
N GLN A 140 19.09 8.71 -20.05
CA GLN A 140 18.66 7.43 -19.46
C GLN A 140 19.35 6.23 -20.10
N ASP A 141 19.49 6.21 -21.43
CA ASP A 141 20.12 5.12 -22.16
C ASP A 141 21.61 4.91 -21.83
N THR A 142 22.27 5.97 -21.37
CA THR A 142 23.70 6.00 -21.02
C THR A 142 23.96 5.82 -19.53
N LEU A 143 22.94 6.00 -18.69
CA LEU A 143 23.04 5.86 -17.23
C LEU A 143 22.95 4.40 -16.77
N ILE A 144 22.14 3.59 -17.47
CA ILE A 144 21.94 2.17 -17.15
C ILE A 144 23.08 1.34 -17.75
N TYR A 145 23.59 0.36 -17.01
CA TYR A 145 24.69 -0.51 -17.44
C TYR A 145 24.19 -1.66 -18.30
N SER A 146 24.88 -2.01 -19.38
CA SER A 146 24.61 -3.26 -20.11
C SER A 146 24.88 -4.50 -19.25
N ASP A 147 25.96 -4.47 -18.45
CA ASP A 147 26.32 -5.51 -17.47
C ASP A 147 26.93 -4.85 -16.22
N TYR A 148 26.08 -4.51 -15.25
CA TYR A 148 26.52 -3.84 -14.01
C TYR A 148 27.44 -4.72 -13.18
N GLN A 149 27.16 -6.02 -13.11
CA GLN A 149 27.95 -6.97 -12.35
C GLN A 149 29.37 -7.11 -12.89
N TYR A 150 29.55 -7.13 -14.21
CA TYR A 150 30.88 -7.14 -14.81
C TYR A 150 31.67 -5.88 -14.44
N LYS A 151 31.07 -4.68 -14.58
CA LYS A 151 31.75 -3.43 -14.19
C LYS A 151 32.13 -3.46 -12.71
N ARG A 152 31.23 -3.95 -11.87
CA ARG A 152 31.45 -4.06 -10.44
C ARG A 152 32.61 -4.98 -10.07
N ALA A 153 32.69 -6.17 -10.68
CA ALA A 153 33.81 -7.09 -10.51
C ALA A 153 35.13 -6.45 -10.99
N SER A 154 35.10 -5.72 -12.11
CA SER A 154 36.29 -5.02 -12.63
C SER A 154 36.83 -3.94 -11.68
N ASN A 155 35.94 -3.24 -10.96
CA ASN A 155 36.31 -2.22 -9.95
C ASN A 155 36.94 -2.83 -8.67
N GLN A 156 36.74 -4.13 -8.43
CA GLN A 156 37.31 -4.86 -7.30
C GLN A 156 38.70 -5.44 -7.60
N ILE A 157 39.01 -5.78 -8.85
CA ILE A 157 40.15 -6.65 -9.17
C ILE A 157 41.48 -5.90 -9.39
N ASN A 158 41.51 -4.61 -9.77
CA ASN A 158 42.77 -3.95 -10.17
C ASN A 158 42.96 -2.49 -9.71
N PRO A 159 43.52 -2.24 -8.51
CA PRO A 159 44.05 -0.92 -8.16
C PRO A 159 45.49 -0.68 -8.65
N LYS A 160 46.26 -1.73 -9.01
CA LYS A 160 47.73 -1.64 -9.21
C LYS A 160 48.22 -1.66 -10.66
N LEU A 161 47.41 -2.04 -11.65
CA LEU A 161 47.86 -2.18 -13.05
C LEU A 161 47.89 -0.88 -13.85
N ASN A 162 47.62 0.25 -13.20
CA ASN A 162 47.32 1.49 -13.89
C ASN A 162 48.24 2.61 -13.35
N THR A 163 49.54 2.30 -13.25
CA THR A 163 50.65 3.23 -12.98
C THR A 163 50.90 4.24 -14.13
N LYS A 164 49.95 4.36 -15.07
CA LYS A 164 49.85 5.44 -16.06
C LYS A 164 48.45 6.11 -16.05
N ASN A 165 47.77 6.12 -14.90
CA ASN A 165 46.44 6.67 -14.76
C ASN A 165 46.39 8.19 -14.95
N LYS A 166 45.80 8.62 -16.07
CA LYS A 166 44.88 9.77 -15.99
C LYS A 166 43.87 9.44 -14.89
N LEU A 167 43.78 10.26 -13.83
CA LEU A 167 42.65 10.18 -12.91
C LEU A 167 41.37 10.22 -13.75
N HIS A 168 40.65 9.10 -13.81
CA HIS A 168 39.34 9.08 -14.45
C HIS A 168 38.43 9.96 -13.59
N LYS A 169 37.82 10.99 -14.18
CA LYS A 169 36.84 11.81 -13.48
C LYS A 169 35.58 10.97 -13.20
N CYS A 170 34.92 11.24 -12.07
CA CYS A 170 33.65 10.61 -11.73
C CYS A 170 32.65 10.86 -12.88
N SER A 171 32.02 9.80 -13.39
CA SER A 171 31.02 9.94 -14.45
C SER A 171 29.61 10.08 -13.86
N HIS A 172 28.67 10.60 -14.65
CA HIS A 172 27.25 10.59 -14.30
C HIS A 172 26.75 9.16 -14.02
N GLN A 173 27.30 8.15 -14.71
CA GLN A 173 26.96 6.74 -14.50
C GLN A 173 27.45 6.19 -13.15
N ASP A 174 28.63 6.65 -12.70
CA ASP A 174 29.17 6.28 -11.39
C ASP A 174 28.33 6.91 -10.28
N LEU A 175 28.01 8.21 -10.40
CA LEU A 175 27.13 8.92 -9.46
C LEU A 175 25.71 8.32 -9.41
N TYR A 176 25.17 7.93 -10.57
CA TYR A 176 23.89 7.24 -10.67
C TYR A 176 23.92 5.91 -9.89
N SER A 177 24.92 5.07 -10.13
CA SER A 177 25.04 3.82 -9.37
C SER A 177 25.26 4.04 -7.86
N LEU A 178 25.98 5.11 -7.49
CA LEU A 178 26.30 5.45 -6.11
C LEU A 178 25.04 5.84 -5.33
N ILE A 179 24.24 6.78 -5.84
CA ILE A 179 23.03 7.24 -5.14
C ILE A 179 22.04 6.08 -4.94
N TRP A 180 21.83 5.25 -5.97
CA TRP A 180 20.93 4.10 -5.85
C TRP A 180 21.44 3.09 -4.81
N THR A 181 22.75 2.83 -4.78
CA THR A 181 23.33 1.90 -3.80
C THR A 181 23.26 2.46 -2.39
N ILE A 182 23.44 3.77 -2.20
CA ILE A 182 23.25 4.44 -0.90
C ILE A 182 21.80 4.33 -0.45
N TYR A 183 20.84 4.61 -1.35
CA TYR A 183 19.43 4.45 -1.07
C TYR A 183 19.12 3.01 -0.61
N ALA A 184 19.56 2.01 -1.38
CA ALA A 184 19.33 0.60 -1.07
C ALA A 184 20.00 0.19 0.26
N LEU A 185 21.22 0.66 0.52
CA LEU A 185 21.91 0.43 1.79
C LEU A 185 21.17 1.07 2.97
N ALA A 186 20.81 2.35 2.86
CA ALA A 186 20.09 3.08 3.90
C ALA A 186 18.71 2.46 4.19
N LYS A 187 18.04 1.92 3.16
CA LYS A 187 16.76 1.19 3.29
C LYS A 187 16.89 -0.05 4.17
N THR A 188 18.05 -0.71 4.16
CA THR A 188 18.33 -1.86 5.06
C THR A 188 18.64 -1.44 6.50
N ILE A 189 19.17 -0.23 6.69
CA ILE A 189 19.48 0.34 8.02
C ILE A 189 18.21 0.86 8.69
N TYR A 190 17.22 1.32 7.91
CA TYR A 190 15.95 1.85 8.39
C TYR A 190 14.79 0.94 7.99
N PRO A 191 14.47 -0.10 8.79
CA PRO A 191 13.57 -1.19 8.38
C PRO A 191 12.18 -0.69 8.02
N SER A 192 11.78 0.43 8.60
CA SER A 192 10.53 1.17 8.38
C SER A 192 10.28 1.48 6.91
N THR A 193 11.32 1.76 6.11
CA THR A 193 11.16 2.06 4.68
C THR A 193 10.81 0.86 3.80
N ILE A 194 11.12 -0.37 4.23
CA ILE A 194 11.14 -1.53 3.32
C ILE A 194 9.80 -1.79 2.62
N ASN A 195 8.70 -1.62 3.35
CA ASN A 195 7.34 -1.92 2.88
C ASN A 195 6.41 -0.69 2.83
N ASP A 196 6.97 0.52 2.96
CA ASP A 196 6.20 1.76 2.92
C ASP A 196 6.68 2.60 1.75
N LEU A 197 5.77 2.83 0.80
CA LEU A 197 6.06 3.56 -0.43
C LEU A 197 6.44 5.02 -0.17
N ILE A 198 5.76 5.68 0.78
CA ILE A 198 5.97 7.11 1.07
C ILE A 198 7.29 7.30 1.82
N ALA A 199 7.54 6.47 2.83
CA ALA A 199 8.79 6.49 3.56
C ALA A 199 9.97 6.14 2.65
N SER A 200 9.82 5.13 1.77
CA SER A 200 10.82 4.82 0.74
C SER A 200 11.07 6.01 -0.19
N PHE A 201 10.05 6.79 -0.53
CA PHE A 201 10.22 7.98 -1.35
C PHE A 201 10.88 9.14 -0.60
N HIS A 202 10.54 9.37 0.68
CA HIS A 202 11.26 10.33 1.52
C HIS A 202 12.75 9.96 1.63
N LEU A 203 13.07 8.69 1.83
CA LEU A 203 14.45 8.22 1.85
C LEU A 203 15.17 8.46 0.50
N LEU A 204 14.47 8.29 -0.62
CA LEU A 204 15.00 8.60 -1.94
C LEU A 204 15.38 10.09 -2.05
N ILE A 205 14.45 10.99 -1.70
CA ILE A 205 14.67 12.44 -1.74
C ILE A 205 15.80 12.85 -0.79
N SER A 206 15.85 12.29 0.42
CA SER A 206 16.96 12.48 1.36
C SER A 206 18.30 12.02 0.79
N SER A 207 18.34 10.87 0.10
CA SER A 207 19.56 10.34 -0.52
C SER A 207 20.09 11.25 -1.64
N PHE A 208 19.17 11.84 -2.43
CA PHE A 208 19.51 12.84 -3.44
C PHE A 208 20.10 14.11 -2.83
N SER A 209 19.43 14.67 -1.82
CA SER A 209 19.92 15.88 -1.13
C SER A 209 21.27 15.65 -0.49
N PHE A 210 21.45 14.53 0.21
CA PHE A 210 22.71 14.16 0.86
C PHE A 210 23.87 14.12 -0.14
N ILE A 211 23.71 13.43 -1.28
CA ILE A 211 24.77 13.38 -2.30
C ILE A 211 24.96 14.72 -3.00
N TYR A 212 23.90 15.49 -3.22
CA TYR A 212 23.99 16.82 -3.82
C TYR A 212 24.91 17.74 -2.99
N ASP A 213 24.76 17.75 -1.66
CA ASP A 213 25.60 18.56 -0.78
C ASP A 213 27.08 18.17 -0.89
N TYR A 214 27.38 16.86 -0.94
CA TYR A 214 28.75 16.38 -1.15
C TYR A 214 29.30 16.69 -2.54
N VAL A 215 28.49 16.63 -3.60
CA VAL A 215 28.89 17.04 -4.95
C VAL A 215 29.28 18.52 -4.97
N LYS A 216 28.53 19.38 -4.26
CA LYS A 216 28.84 20.80 -4.11
C LYS A 216 30.10 21.04 -3.28
N LEU A 217 30.24 20.40 -2.12
CA LEU A 217 31.43 20.50 -1.27
C LEU A 217 32.70 20.05 -2.02
N ALA A 218 32.59 18.98 -2.80
CA ALA A 218 33.66 18.45 -3.64
C ALA A 218 33.96 19.26 -4.91
N LYS A 219 33.19 20.32 -5.19
CA LYS A 219 33.28 21.15 -6.41
C LYS A 219 33.16 20.36 -7.71
N LEU A 220 32.33 19.31 -7.70
CA LEU A 220 32.06 18.46 -8.87
C LEU A 220 30.91 19.04 -9.72
N ASP A 221 30.90 20.36 -9.97
CA ASP A 221 29.78 21.07 -10.62
C ASP A 221 29.50 20.58 -12.05
N TYR A 222 30.46 19.93 -12.70
CA TYR A 222 30.28 19.31 -14.03
C TYR A 222 29.29 18.14 -14.04
N LEU A 223 28.93 17.61 -12.87
CA LEU A 223 27.91 16.58 -12.68
C LEU A 223 26.52 17.17 -12.46
N LEU A 224 26.40 18.49 -12.34
CA LEU A 224 25.12 19.16 -12.06
C LEU A 224 24.52 19.71 -13.35
N LYS A 225 23.20 19.60 -13.48
CA LYS A 225 22.48 20.20 -14.60
C LYS A 225 22.40 21.72 -14.41
N GLY A 226 23.13 22.46 -15.24
CA GLY A 226 23.29 23.92 -15.13
C GLY A 226 21.99 24.77 -15.19
N CYS A 227 20.84 24.20 -15.53
CA CYS A 227 19.57 24.95 -15.66
C CYS A 227 18.61 24.80 -14.48
N CYS A 228 18.75 23.80 -13.61
CA CYS A 228 17.79 23.59 -12.51
C CYS A 228 18.15 24.40 -11.25
N LEU A 229 19.37 24.90 -11.13
CA LEU A 229 19.84 25.55 -9.90
C LEU A 229 19.42 27.01 -9.77
N ASN A 230 19.20 27.73 -10.88
CA ASN A 230 18.85 29.15 -10.79
C ASN A 230 17.40 29.39 -10.37
N ASP A 231 16.48 28.45 -10.57
CA ASP A 231 15.08 28.57 -10.11
C ASP A 231 14.82 27.79 -8.81
N LEU A 232 15.60 26.72 -8.53
CA LEU A 232 15.52 26.01 -7.25
C LEU A 232 16.27 26.76 -6.15
N CYS A 233 17.41 27.40 -6.42
CA CYS A 233 18.22 28.09 -5.41
C CYS A 233 18.07 29.63 -5.43
N SER A 234 17.13 30.21 -6.19
CA SER A 234 16.90 31.67 -6.18
C SER A 234 16.12 32.17 -4.97
N ASN A 235 15.50 31.26 -4.20
CA ASN A 235 15.10 31.53 -2.82
C ASN A 235 16.21 31.00 -1.90
N ASP A 236 16.55 31.70 -0.83
CA ASP A 236 17.56 31.36 0.21
C ASP A 236 17.34 30.00 0.93
N GLY A 237 16.56 29.07 0.37
CA GLY A 237 16.21 27.76 0.91
C GLY A 237 17.18 26.65 0.51
N SER A 238 17.32 25.67 1.40
CA SER A 238 18.14 24.47 1.18
C SER A 238 17.63 23.61 0.01
N ILE A 239 18.50 22.84 -0.66
CA ILE A 239 18.10 21.95 -1.77
C ILE A 239 16.98 20.97 -1.35
N ILE A 240 17.00 20.53 -0.09
CA ILE A 240 15.99 19.62 0.44
C ILE A 240 14.60 20.26 0.49
N ASP A 241 14.49 21.56 0.76
CA ASP A 241 13.20 22.26 0.76
C ASP A 241 12.61 22.33 -0.64
N ASN A 242 13.44 22.63 -1.63
CA ASN A 242 13.00 22.72 -3.02
C ASN A 242 12.56 21.37 -3.56
N LEU A 243 13.32 20.30 -3.28
CA LEU A 243 12.92 18.95 -3.61
C LEU A 243 11.63 18.54 -2.89
N CYS A 244 11.48 18.88 -1.60
CA CYS A 244 10.27 18.57 -0.86
C CYS A 244 9.04 19.32 -1.39
N ILE A 245 9.18 20.58 -1.79
CA ILE A 245 8.09 21.35 -2.42
C ILE A 245 7.71 20.71 -3.76
N MET A 246 8.70 20.45 -4.62
CA MET A 246 8.49 19.89 -5.95
C MET A 246 7.82 18.51 -5.90
N TYR A 247 8.30 17.65 -5.00
CA TYR A 247 7.86 16.27 -4.88
C TYR A 247 6.81 16.05 -3.80
N CYS A 248 6.31 17.12 -3.19
CA CYS A 248 5.26 17.11 -2.16
C CYS A 248 5.61 16.25 -0.94
N CYS A 249 6.86 16.31 -0.48
CA CYS A 249 7.38 15.58 0.66
C CYS A 249 7.44 16.44 1.93
N SER A 250 7.56 15.81 3.09
CA SER A 250 7.78 16.52 4.37
C SER A 250 9.26 16.90 4.52
N SER A 251 9.58 18.19 4.50
CA SER A 251 10.95 18.67 4.72
C SER A 251 11.52 18.20 6.05
N ASP A 252 10.74 18.24 7.14
CA ASP A 252 11.19 17.83 8.47
C ASP A 252 11.52 16.34 8.53
N THR A 253 10.67 15.50 7.92
CA THR A 253 10.91 14.06 7.84
C THR A 253 12.17 13.76 7.04
N CYS A 254 12.34 14.41 5.88
CA CYS A 254 13.51 14.18 5.05
C CYS A 254 14.81 14.66 5.72
N ARG A 255 14.78 15.80 6.43
CA ARG A 255 15.93 16.28 7.22
C ARG A 255 16.29 15.32 8.34
N ALA A 256 15.29 14.83 9.08
CA ALA A 256 15.52 13.83 10.14
C ALA A 256 16.18 12.55 9.57
N ILE A 257 15.75 12.08 8.39
CA ILE A 257 16.38 10.94 7.72
C ILE A 257 17.85 11.25 7.36
N ILE A 258 18.14 12.44 6.84
CA ILE A 258 19.52 12.84 6.52
C ILE A 258 20.38 12.83 7.78
N GLU A 259 19.92 13.45 8.87
CA GLU A 259 20.69 13.56 10.11
C GLU A 259 20.86 12.22 10.84
N GLN A 260 19.78 11.46 11.01
CA GLN A 260 19.80 10.24 11.82
C GLN A 260 20.33 9.03 11.04
N HIS A 261 19.96 8.87 9.77
CA HIS A 261 20.31 7.66 9.04
C HIS A 261 21.51 7.83 8.11
N LEU A 262 21.54 8.92 7.32
CA LEU A 262 22.63 9.10 6.36
C LEU A 262 23.90 9.61 7.05
N ASN A 263 23.80 10.69 7.83
CA ASN A 263 24.93 11.29 8.52
C ASN A 263 25.40 10.47 9.73
N ASN A 264 24.48 9.91 10.51
CA ASN A 264 24.84 9.18 11.71
C ASN A 264 25.08 7.70 11.42
N ASP A 265 24.09 6.96 10.92
CA ASP A 265 24.25 5.50 10.80
C ASP A 265 25.15 5.09 9.62
N LEU A 266 24.92 5.66 8.43
CA LEU A 266 25.63 5.26 7.21
C LEU A 266 27.09 5.74 7.21
N LEU A 267 27.35 7.00 7.54
CA LEU A 267 28.73 7.50 7.60
C LEU A 267 29.56 6.82 8.71
N LYS A 268 28.99 6.58 9.90
CA LYS A 268 29.68 5.82 10.96
C LYS A 268 29.98 4.40 10.50
N ARG A 269 29.05 3.72 9.83
CA ARG A 269 29.31 2.37 9.28
C ARG A 269 30.43 2.38 8.25
N LEU A 270 30.59 3.45 7.49
CA LEU A 270 31.63 3.59 6.49
C LEU A 270 32.97 4.09 7.07
N ASP A 271 33.04 4.41 8.36
CA ASP A 271 34.18 5.10 8.99
C ASP A 271 34.58 6.40 8.24
N LYS A 272 33.59 7.15 7.72
CA LYS A 272 33.80 8.42 6.99
C LYS A 272 33.12 9.59 7.70
N SER A 273 33.64 10.80 7.47
CA SER A 273 33.06 12.06 7.99
C SER A 273 32.93 13.11 6.88
N GLU A 274 33.69 14.20 6.94
CA GLU A 274 33.59 15.35 6.03
C GLU A 274 34.13 15.07 4.63
N ASP A 275 35.10 14.14 4.49
CA ASP A 275 35.69 13.73 3.21
C ASP A 275 34.94 12.56 2.53
N PHE A 276 33.62 12.44 2.70
CA PHE A 276 32.87 11.30 2.15
C PHE A 276 33.01 11.14 0.62
N LEU A 277 33.00 12.26 -0.11
CA LEU A 277 33.15 12.28 -1.57
C LEU A 277 34.04 13.45 -2.00
N ASN A 278 35.10 13.17 -2.76
CA ASN A 278 35.93 14.14 -3.44
C ASN A 278 36.52 13.53 -4.74
N GLU A 279 37.15 14.36 -5.59
CA GLU A 279 37.66 13.93 -6.90
C GLU A 279 38.72 12.81 -6.80
N PHE A 280 39.37 12.66 -5.64
CA PHE A 280 40.45 11.70 -5.43
C PHE A 280 40.00 10.39 -4.75
N ASN A 281 38.89 10.39 -4.01
CA ASN A 281 38.44 9.25 -3.20
C ASN A 281 37.12 8.60 -3.69
N TYR A 282 36.44 9.16 -4.70
CA TYR A 282 35.12 8.68 -5.10
C TYR A 282 35.09 7.18 -5.46
N LEU A 283 36.15 6.66 -6.09
CA LEU A 283 36.27 5.23 -6.43
C LEU A 283 36.35 4.35 -5.18
N GLU A 284 37.04 4.82 -4.14
CA GLU A 284 37.13 4.13 -2.85
C GLU A 284 35.78 4.14 -2.15
N THR A 285 35.11 5.30 -2.10
CA THR A 285 33.74 5.42 -1.54
C THR A 285 32.74 4.49 -2.24
N ILE A 286 32.74 4.44 -3.57
CA ILE A 286 31.88 3.50 -4.32
C ILE A 286 32.20 2.05 -3.94
N ARG A 287 33.48 1.69 -3.78
CA ARG A 287 33.88 0.32 -3.41
C ARG A 287 33.42 -0.03 -2.00
N ASP A 288 33.61 0.85 -1.03
CA ASP A 288 33.24 0.63 0.37
C ASP A 288 31.73 0.41 0.53
N ILE A 289 30.94 1.27 -0.11
CA ILE A 289 29.47 1.19 -0.10
C ILE A 289 28.99 -0.11 -0.76
N ASN A 290 29.58 -0.49 -1.90
CA ASN A 290 29.23 -1.74 -2.56
C ASN A 290 29.58 -2.97 -1.72
N ARG A 291 30.73 -2.95 -1.02
CA ARG A 291 31.16 -4.02 -0.12
C ARG A 291 30.20 -4.18 1.05
N GLN A 292 29.84 -3.07 1.71
CA GLN A 292 28.87 -3.07 2.81
C GLN A 292 27.51 -3.61 2.36
N TYR A 293 27.02 -3.15 1.21
CA TYR A 293 25.74 -3.63 0.70
C TYR A 293 25.79 -5.11 0.27
N ASP A 294 26.92 -5.61 -0.26
CA ASP A 294 27.10 -7.05 -0.51
C ASP A 294 27.01 -7.89 0.73
N GLU A 295 27.69 -7.46 1.79
CA GLU A 295 27.67 -8.19 3.05
C GLU A 295 26.24 -8.34 3.56
N ILE A 296 25.43 -7.28 3.46
CA ILE A 296 24.01 -7.33 3.85
C ILE A 296 23.19 -8.21 2.91
N VAL A 297 23.37 -8.07 1.59
CA VAL A 297 22.65 -8.90 0.60
C VAL A 297 22.96 -10.38 0.79
N LEU A 298 24.21 -10.73 1.07
CA LEU A 298 24.64 -12.11 1.29
C LEU A 298 24.20 -12.64 2.67
N THR A 299 24.39 -11.85 3.73
CA THR A 299 24.08 -12.27 5.10
C THR A 299 22.57 -12.41 5.31
N ASN A 300 21.77 -11.46 4.80
CA ASN A 300 20.33 -11.44 5.00
C ASN A 300 19.57 -12.09 3.83
N CYS A 301 20.24 -12.40 2.72
CA CYS A 301 19.66 -12.95 1.49
C CYS A 301 18.44 -12.17 0.99
N ILE A 302 18.54 -10.84 1.09
CA ILE A 302 17.58 -9.91 0.50
C ILE A 302 17.75 -9.83 -1.03
N ILE A 303 16.77 -9.23 -1.69
CA ILE A 303 16.88 -8.93 -3.12
C ILE A 303 17.97 -7.87 -3.32
N ASP A 304 18.91 -8.13 -4.23
CA ASP A 304 19.88 -7.11 -4.65
C ASP A 304 19.17 -6.08 -5.54
N GLU A 305 18.84 -4.92 -4.96
CA GLU A 305 18.12 -3.85 -5.68
C GLU A 305 18.98 -3.21 -6.78
N ARG A 306 20.28 -3.49 -6.86
CA ARG A 306 21.09 -3.01 -8.00
C ARG A 306 20.76 -3.74 -9.29
N ILE A 307 19.90 -4.77 -9.26
CA ILE A 307 19.31 -5.36 -10.46
C ILE A 307 18.62 -4.31 -11.35
N PHE A 308 18.12 -3.21 -10.76
CA PHE A 308 17.51 -2.11 -11.50
C PHE A 308 18.53 -1.27 -12.30
N LEU A 309 19.82 -1.31 -11.93
CA LEU A 309 20.89 -0.60 -12.66
C LEU A 309 21.34 -1.32 -13.95
N GLU A 310 20.83 -2.53 -14.21
CA GLU A 310 21.12 -3.32 -15.41
C GLU A 310 20.11 -3.06 -16.53
N LYS A 311 20.60 -2.90 -17.76
CA LYS A 311 19.80 -2.65 -18.96
C LYS A 311 19.26 -3.99 -19.44
N LYS A 312 18.15 -4.42 -18.84
CA LYS A 312 17.28 -5.44 -19.43
C LYS A 312 16.03 -4.75 -19.94
N SER A 313 15.78 -4.85 -21.25
CA SER A 313 14.50 -4.44 -21.88
C SER A 313 13.28 -4.93 -21.07
N GLN A 314 13.43 -6.11 -20.45
CA GLN A 314 12.46 -6.81 -19.62
C GLN A 314 12.06 -6.10 -18.32
N LEU A 315 12.92 -5.25 -17.72
CA LEU A 315 12.58 -4.52 -16.48
C LEU A 315 11.59 -3.36 -16.73
N ASN A 316 11.64 -2.78 -17.93
CA ASN A 316 10.64 -1.79 -18.35
C ASN A 316 9.29 -2.46 -18.64
N ASP A 317 9.28 -3.61 -19.30
CA ASP A 317 8.08 -4.43 -19.49
C ASP A 317 7.51 -4.89 -18.14
N LEU A 318 8.38 -5.12 -17.16
CA LEU A 318 8.02 -5.47 -15.79
C LEU A 318 7.32 -4.34 -15.03
N CYS A 319 7.87 -3.13 -15.08
CA CYS A 319 7.20 -1.92 -14.58
C CYS A 319 5.85 -1.70 -15.27
N ASN A 320 5.76 -1.95 -16.58
CA ASN A 320 4.54 -1.78 -17.37
C ASN A 320 3.48 -2.84 -17.04
N SER A 321 3.84 -4.12 -16.95
CA SER A 321 2.94 -5.23 -16.61
C SER A 321 2.42 -5.14 -15.16
N LEU A 322 3.28 -4.76 -14.21
CA LEU A 322 2.85 -4.43 -12.84
C LEU A 322 1.90 -3.23 -12.80
N ASN A 323 1.99 -2.32 -13.75
CA ASN A 323 1.01 -1.25 -13.90
C ASN A 323 -0.29 -1.80 -14.51
N GLU A 324 -0.25 -2.59 -15.59
CA GLU A 324 -1.44 -3.14 -16.26
C GLU A 324 -2.27 -4.12 -15.40
N ASN A 325 -1.64 -5.02 -14.65
CA ASN A 325 -2.32 -5.96 -13.74
C ASN A 325 -3.06 -5.27 -12.59
N ARG A 326 -2.71 -4.02 -12.26
CA ARG A 326 -3.46 -3.20 -11.29
C ARG A 326 -4.79 -2.69 -11.84
N TYR A 327 -5.01 -2.74 -13.15
CA TYR A 327 -6.21 -2.19 -13.79
C TYR A 327 -7.20 -3.28 -14.23
N SER A 328 -6.73 -4.49 -14.59
CA SER A 328 -7.57 -5.56 -15.17
C SER A 328 -8.48 -6.28 -14.17
N LYS A 329 -8.08 -6.46 -12.90
CA LYS A 329 -8.90 -7.18 -11.90
C LYS A 329 -10.16 -6.42 -11.41
N SER A 330 -10.40 -5.19 -11.86
CA SER A 330 -11.49 -4.31 -11.38
C SER A 330 -12.72 -4.22 -12.29
N SER A 331 -12.76 -4.95 -13.41
CA SER A 331 -13.84 -4.82 -14.42
C SER A 331 -14.91 -5.91 -14.42
N GLU A 332 -14.77 -6.98 -13.63
CA GLU A 332 -15.64 -8.16 -13.78
C GLU A 332 -16.87 -8.17 -12.87
N ASN A 333 -16.89 -7.40 -11.77
CA ASN A 333 -18.04 -7.31 -10.86
C ASN A 333 -18.50 -5.84 -10.72
N ARG A 334 -19.74 -5.53 -11.09
CA ARG A 334 -20.27 -4.15 -11.03
C ARG A 334 -21.12 -3.96 -9.77
N THR A 335 -20.63 -3.21 -8.78
CA THR A 335 -21.42 -2.72 -7.64
C THR A 335 -21.97 -1.31 -7.90
N PRO A 336 -22.89 -0.80 -7.05
CA PRO A 336 -23.42 0.57 -7.18
C PRO A 336 -22.33 1.65 -7.17
N LEU A 337 -21.24 1.50 -6.39
CA LEU A 337 -20.13 2.44 -6.46
C LEU A 337 -19.31 2.29 -7.76
N THR A 338 -19.10 1.07 -8.25
CA THR A 338 -18.39 0.82 -9.53
C THR A 338 -19.13 1.45 -10.72
N ALA A 339 -20.47 1.51 -10.69
CA ALA A 339 -21.27 2.23 -11.68
C ALA A 339 -21.11 3.77 -11.62
N ASN A 340 -20.88 4.33 -10.42
CA ASN A 340 -20.67 5.77 -10.22
C ASN A 340 -19.27 6.27 -10.63
N GLN A 341 -18.30 5.36 -10.84
CA GLN A 341 -16.95 5.71 -11.31
C GLN A 341 -16.97 6.42 -12.67
N HIS A 342 -17.94 6.13 -13.53
CA HIS A 342 -18.11 6.80 -14.83
C HIS A 342 -18.73 8.19 -14.75
N PHE A 343 -19.45 8.53 -13.66
CA PHE A 343 -20.12 9.82 -13.50
C PHE A 343 -19.19 10.92 -12.96
N ALA A 344 -18.10 10.56 -12.29
CA ALA A 344 -17.06 11.52 -11.88
C ALA A 344 -16.31 12.15 -13.07
N SER A 345 -16.50 11.60 -14.28
CA SER A 345 -15.79 12.01 -15.50
C SER A 345 -16.56 12.97 -16.42
N ASN A 346 -17.79 13.36 -16.08
CA ASN A 346 -18.69 14.07 -17.02
C ASN A 346 -18.97 15.55 -16.69
N ASP A 347 -18.23 16.17 -15.77
CA ASP A 347 -18.21 17.64 -15.72
C ASP A 347 -17.26 18.14 -16.81
N GLY A 348 -17.82 18.74 -17.85
CA GLY A 348 -17.17 19.18 -19.11
C GLY A 348 -16.10 20.26 -18.99
N GLN A 349 -15.12 20.07 -18.11
CA GLN A 349 -13.80 20.65 -18.28
C GLN A 349 -12.93 19.60 -18.94
N THR A 350 -12.59 19.86 -20.20
CA THR A 350 -11.48 19.22 -20.90
C THR A 350 -10.17 19.49 -20.16
N ILE A 351 -9.93 18.78 -19.06
CA ILE A 351 -8.60 18.58 -18.54
C ILE A 351 -7.97 17.57 -19.47
N SER A 352 -7.33 18.11 -20.50
CA SER A 352 -6.34 17.42 -21.31
C SER A 352 -5.46 16.55 -20.40
N SER A 353 -5.34 15.27 -20.75
CA SER A 353 -4.59 14.21 -20.07
C SER A 353 -5.30 13.56 -18.87
N ASN A 354 -5.72 12.31 -19.08
CA ASN A 354 -5.53 11.26 -18.07
C ASN A 354 -4.05 11.21 -17.69
N GLN A 355 -3.54 12.17 -16.93
CA GLN A 355 -2.26 12.04 -16.25
C GLN A 355 -2.49 11.01 -15.16
N TYR A 356 -2.34 9.73 -15.51
CA TYR A 356 -2.26 8.65 -14.56
C TYR A 356 -1.11 8.98 -13.60
N LEU A 357 -1.47 9.44 -12.40
CA LEU A 357 -0.50 9.75 -11.37
C LEU A 357 0.21 8.45 -11.00
N THR A 358 1.55 8.48 -10.96
CA THR A 358 2.31 7.37 -10.38
C THR A 358 1.84 7.10 -8.94
N PRO A 359 1.95 5.88 -8.41
CA PRO A 359 1.45 5.53 -7.07
C PRO A 359 1.87 6.51 -5.95
N ILE A 360 3.09 7.03 -6.01
CA ILE A 360 3.60 8.05 -5.07
C ILE A 360 2.87 9.38 -5.23
N SER A 361 2.77 9.88 -6.47
CA SER A 361 2.05 11.12 -6.76
C SER A 361 0.57 11.01 -6.39
N GLN A 362 -0.03 9.82 -6.56
CA GLN A 362 -1.38 9.54 -6.11
C GLN A 362 -1.47 9.59 -4.57
N ALA A 363 -0.59 8.89 -3.85
CA ALA A 363 -0.57 8.92 -2.38
C ALA A 363 -0.41 10.35 -1.84
N ASN A 364 0.56 11.10 -2.35
CA ASN A 364 0.79 12.50 -1.95
C ASN A 364 -0.43 13.39 -2.27
N HIS A 365 -1.07 13.18 -3.42
CA HIS A 365 -2.29 13.91 -3.78
C HIS A 365 -3.45 13.57 -2.83
N LEU A 366 -3.62 12.30 -2.45
CA LEU A 366 -4.66 11.88 -1.50
C LEU A 366 -4.42 12.45 -0.10
N ILE A 367 -3.17 12.47 0.37
CA ILE A 367 -2.81 13.08 1.65
C ILE A 367 -3.11 14.58 1.62
N LYS A 368 -2.69 15.30 0.56
CA LYS A 368 -3.02 16.72 0.39
C LYS A 368 -4.52 16.98 0.36
N LEU A 369 -5.27 16.14 -0.35
CA LEU A 369 -6.74 16.22 -0.40
C LEU A 369 -7.34 16.09 1.00
N LEU A 370 -6.92 15.08 1.78
CA LEU A 370 -7.38 14.89 3.15
C LEU A 370 -7.07 16.10 4.03
N TYR A 371 -5.84 16.60 4.01
CA TYR A 371 -5.47 17.80 4.76
C TYR A 371 -6.26 19.04 4.34
N SER A 372 -6.54 19.22 3.04
CA SER A 372 -7.37 20.34 2.55
C SER A 372 -8.81 20.27 3.04
N ILE A 373 -9.36 19.06 3.21
CA ILE A 373 -10.72 18.88 3.75
C ILE A 373 -10.76 19.28 5.23
N VAL A 374 -9.68 19.01 5.97
CA VAL A 374 -9.62 19.20 7.43
C VAL A 374 -8.82 20.43 7.89
N GLU A 375 -8.40 21.31 6.99
CA GLU A 375 -7.40 22.38 7.26
C GLU A 375 -7.79 23.26 8.46
N GLN A 376 -9.08 23.59 8.60
CA GLN A 376 -9.61 24.42 9.69
C GLN A 376 -10.29 23.59 10.80
N ARG A 377 -10.12 22.27 10.80
CA ARG A 377 -10.76 21.36 11.76
C ARG A 377 -9.81 20.99 12.89
N GLN A 378 -10.37 20.92 14.09
CA GLN A 378 -9.68 20.48 15.30
C GLN A 378 -10.10 19.05 15.65
N THR A 379 -9.37 18.39 16.55
CA THR A 379 -9.71 17.08 17.12
C THR A 379 -10.82 17.17 18.18
N LYS A 380 -11.71 18.16 18.07
CA LYS A 380 -12.80 18.42 19.00
C LYS A 380 -14.05 18.92 18.27
N PRO A 381 -15.25 18.80 18.88
CA PRO A 381 -16.49 19.31 18.30
C PRO A 381 -16.42 20.81 17.98
N THR A 382 -17.05 21.24 16.90
CA THR A 382 -17.22 22.67 16.56
C THR A 382 -18.41 23.27 17.29
N ASP A 383 -18.44 24.60 17.39
CA ASP A 383 -19.60 25.33 17.94
C ASP A 383 -20.89 25.03 17.17
N ASN A 384 -20.78 24.82 15.85
CA ASN A 384 -21.92 24.41 15.03
C ASN A 384 -22.41 23.01 15.43
N LEU A 385 -21.52 22.04 15.58
CA LEU A 385 -21.88 20.69 16.03
C LEU A 385 -22.52 20.70 17.42
N ILE A 386 -21.97 21.51 18.35
CA ILE A 386 -22.54 21.76 19.68
C ILE A 386 -23.96 22.31 19.55
N SER A 387 -24.19 23.29 18.68
CA SER A 387 -25.52 23.88 18.47
C SER A 387 -26.53 22.90 17.87
N ILE A 388 -26.09 21.99 16.99
CA ILE A 388 -26.95 20.99 16.32
C ILE A 388 -27.42 19.94 17.34
N ILE A 389 -26.54 19.52 18.24
CA ILE A 389 -26.83 18.50 19.25
C ILE A 389 -27.58 19.11 20.44
N GLY A 390 -27.25 20.34 20.83
CA GLY A 390 -27.99 21.14 21.81
C GLY A 390 -27.83 20.72 23.28
N GLN A 391 -27.15 19.61 23.58
CA GLN A 391 -26.87 19.15 24.94
C GLN A 391 -25.43 18.65 25.06
N GLN A 392 -24.66 19.29 25.96
CA GLN A 392 -23.23 19.04 26.15
C GLN A 392 -22.94 17.61 26.64
N THR A 393 -23.82 17.02 27.46
CA THR A 393 -23.63 15.67 28.02
C THR A 393 -23.46 14.58 26.96
N PHE A 394 -24.17 14.67 25.82
CA PHE A 394 -24.00 13.70 24.72
C PHE A 394 -22.69 13.89 23.96
N LEU A 395 -22.14 15.10 23.96
CA LEU A 395 -20.83 15.36 23.38
C LEU A 395 -19.71 14.87 24.28
N ASP A 396 -19.86 15.06 25.59
CA ASP A 396 -18.89 14.56 26.57
C ASP A 396 -18.81 13.02 26.50
N ASP A 397 -19.96 12.33 26.44
CA ASP A 397 -20.04 10.87 26.21
C ASP A 397 -19.41 10.44 24.88
N LEU A 398 -19.65 11.20 23.80
CA LEU A 398 -19.04 10.92 22.50
C LEU A 398 -17.51 11.06 22.57
N VAL A 399 -17.00 12.11 23.21
CA VAL A 399 -15.55 12.33 23.37
C VAL A 399 -14.93 11.23 24.21
N GLU A 400 -15.57 10.80 25.30
CA GLU A 400 -15.12 9.69 26.13
C GLU A 400 -15.00 8.39 25.32
N ARG A 401 -16.05 8.03 24.56
CA ARG A 401 -16.01 6.84 23.67
C ARG A 401 -14.95 6.95 22.58
N LEU A 402 -14.72 8.14 22.00
CA LEU A 402 -13.67 8.33 21.00
C LEU A 402 -12.27 8.16 21.60
N ASN A 403 -12.05 8.56 22.86
CA ASN A 403 -10.80 8.30 23.57
C ASN A 403 -10.60 6.80 23.83
N GLU A 404 -11.66 6.06 24.20
CA GLU A 404 -11.59 4.59 24.31
C GLU A 404 -11.23 3.93 22.97
N TYR A 405 -11.83 4.40 21.87
CA TYR A 405 -11.53 3.93 20.52
C TYR A 405 -10.13 4.29 20.05
N GLU A 406 -9.58 5.42 20.51
CA GLU A 406 -8.18 5.77 20.32
C GLU A 406 -7.26 4.79 21.03
N HIS A 407 -7.53 4.49 22.31
CA HIS A 407 -6.73 3.54 23.09
C HIS A 407 -6.74 2.14 22.47
N SER A 408 -7.91 1.67 22.01
CA SER A 408 -8.05 0.39 21.33
C SER A 408 -7.25 0.35 20.02
N PHE A 409 -7.34 1.41 19.22
CA PHE A 409 -6.57 1.56 17.98
C PHE A 409 -5.08 1.52 18.25
N ASN A 410 -4.58 2.38 19.14
CA ASN A 410 -3.16 2.48 19.46
C ASN A 410 -2.60 1.13 19.95
N SER A 411 -3.32 0.46 20.86
CA SER A 411 -2.89 -0.83 21.39
C SER A 411 -2.80 -1.91 20.30
N GLN A 412 -3.74 -1.96 19.36
CA GLN A 412 -3.73 -2.95 18.28
C GLN A 412 -2.73 -2.59 17.18
N TYR A 413 -2.54 -1.30 16.93
CA TYR A 413 -1.60 -0.77 15.96
C TYR A 413 -0.17 -1.17 16.35
N ASP A 414 0.20 -0.98 17.62
CA ASP A 414 1.50 -1.39 18.15
C ASP A 414 1.68 -2.92 18.10
N LEU A 415 0.63 -3.71 18.38
CA LEU A 415 0.71 -5.17 18.30
C LEU A 415 0.95 -5.66 16.85
N ALA A 416 0.26 -5.07 15.87
CA ALA A 416 0.45 -5.40 14.46
C ALA A 416 1.85 -5.01 13.96
N GLU A 417 2.42 -3.91 14.46
CA GLU A 417 3.82 -3.56 14.20
C GLU A 417 4.80 -4.49 14.96
N ASN A 418 4.48 -4.91 16.18
CA ASN A 418 5.32 -5.77 17.02
C ASN A 418 5.42 -7.23 16.53
N VAL A 419 4.36 -7.78 15.92
CA VAL A 419 4.37 -9.13 15.32
C VAL A 419 5.26 -9.18 14.06
N ASN A 420 5.47 -8.03 13.41
CA ASN A 420 6.30 -7.87 12.21
C ASN A 420 7.73 -7.36 12.50
N LYS A 421 8.26 -7.58 13.72
CA LYS A 421 9.53 -7.03 14.19
C LYS A 421 10.75 -7.43 13.34
N ILE A 422 11.27 -6.47 12.57
CA ILE A 422 12.68 -6.09 12.65
C ILE A 422 12.69 -4.73 13.35
N SER A 423 13.44 -4.65 14.46
CA SER A 423 13.66 -3.49 15.34
C SER A 423 13.51 -2.12 14.67
N ARG A 424 12.52 -1.33 15.10
CA ARG A 424 12.30 0.05 14.65
C ARG A 424 12.15 0.96 15.87
N GLU A 425 13.02 1.96 15.99
CA GLU A 425 12.82 3.10 16.88
C GLU A 425 11.81 4.08 16.24
N GLU A 426 11.00 4.69 17.09
CA GLU A 426 9.83 5.50 16.76
C GLU A 426 10.22 6.73 15.92
N ASN A 427 9.67 6.82 14.70
CA ASN A 427 9.83 8.00 13.84
C ASN A 427 8.55 8.88 13.94
N PRO A 428 8.64 10.20 14.23
CA PRO A 428 7.47 11.06 14.49
C PRO A 428 6.44 11.12 13.34
N SER A 429 6.90 10.95 12.09
CA SER A 429 6.05 10.91 10.88
C SER A 429 5.12 9.68 10.80
N ARG A 430 5.32 8.68 11.67
CA ARG A 430 4.53 7.44 11.75
C ARG A 430 3.73 7.35 13.02
N SER A 431 3.60 8.45 13.76
CA SER A 431 2.92 8.38 15.03
C SER A 431 1.50 7.88 14.77
N CYS A 432 1.17 6.70 15.30
CA CYS A 432 -0.17 6.14 15.36
C CYS A 432 -1.18 7.25 15.74
N LYS A 433 -0.74 8.12 16.66
CA LYS A 433 -1.43 9.33 17.07
C LYS A 433 -1.71 10.32 15.93
N SER A 434 -0.74 10.64 15.09
CA SER A 434 -0.92 11.58 13.95
C SER A 434 -1.97 11.08 12.95
N ARG A 435 -2.01 9.77 12.68
CA ARG A 435 -2.99 9.14 11.78
C ARG A 435 -4.37 9.10 12.41
N PHE A 436 -4.44 8.77 13.70
CA PHE A 436 -5.68 8.82 14.45
C PHE A 436 -6.22 10.26 14.53
N ASP A 437 -5.38 11.25 14.82
CA ASP A 437 -5.77 12.65 14.91
C ASP A 437 -6.29 13.19 13.56
N LEU A 438 -5.65 12.84 12.44
CA LEU A 438 -6.16 13.20 11.11
C LEU A 438 -7.52 12.54 10.84
N SER A 439 -7.68 11.26 11.23
CA SER A 439 -8.94 10.53 11.11
C SER A 439 -10.04 11.11 12.00
N LEU A 440 -9.68 11.58 13.19
CA LEU A 440 -10.58 12.20 14.15
C LEU A 440 -11.05 13.57 13.67
N LYS A 441 -10.17 14.36 13.05
CA LYS A 441 -10.57 15.61 12.36
C LYS A 441 -11.56 15.32 11.23
N LEU A 442 -11.29 14.29 10.42
CA LEU A 442 -12.19 13.88 9.34
C LEU A 442 -13.52 13.35 9.88
N PHE A 443 -13.52 12.64 11.01
CA PHE A 443 -14.72 12.17 11.70
C PHE A 443 -15.61 13.34 12.13
N TYR A 444 -15.06 14.34 12.83
CA TYR A 444 -15.83 15.50 13.27
C TYR A 444 -16.38 16.32 12.09
N TYR A 445 -15.58 16.47 11.02
CA TYR A 445 -16.06 17.06 9.77
C TYR A 445 -17.26 16.29 9.20
N SER A 446 -17.16 14.96 9.16
CA SER A 446 -18.14 14.10 8.51
C SER A 446 -19.43 14.00 9.31
N ILE A 447 -19.37 13.82 10.63
CA ILE A 447 -20.57 13.74 11.47
C ILE A 447 -21.35 15.06 11.46
N GLU A 448 -20.67 16.20 11.45
CA GLU A 448 -21.33 17.51 11.37
C GLU A 448 -22.06 17.69 10.03
N ASN A 449 -21.43 17.30 8.91
CA ASN A 449 -22.07 17.35 7.59
C ASN A 449 -23.27 16.40 7.52
N ILE A 450 -23.15 15.17 8.03
CA ILE A 450 -24.23 14.19 8.10
C ILE A 450 -25.41 14.75 8.88
N LEU A 451 -25.18 15.29 10.08
CA LEU A 451 -26.25 15.86 10.91
C LEU A 451 -26.86 17.11 10.29
N THR A 452 -26.08 17.93 9.58
CA THR A 452 -26.56 19.14 8.90
C THR A 452 -27.51 18.77 7.75
N ILE A 453 -27.12 17.80 6.92
CA ILE A 453 -27.96 17.29 5.82
C ILE A 453 -29.23 16.64 6.38
N GLU A 454 -29.09 15.83 7.43
CA GLU A 454 -30.23 15.17 8.07
C GLU A 454 -31.18 16.18 8.74
N LYS A 455 -30.66 17.26 9.34
CA LYS A 455 -31.46 18.37 9.87
C LYS A 455 -32.30 19.01 8.77
N GLY A 456 -31.71 19.26 7.60
CA GLY A 456 -32.44 19.73 6.42
C GLY A 456 -33.57 18.79 6.02
N ARG A 457 -33.29 17.48 5.93
CA ARG A 457 -34.28 16.46 5.57
C ARG A 457 -35.41 16.34 6.60
N LEU A 458 -35.11 16.39 7.90
CA LEU A 458 -36.10 16.31 8.97
C LEU A 458 -36.97 17.57 9.03
N ASN A 459 -36.39 18.75 8.78
CA ASN A 459 -37.14 20.00 8.65
C ASN A 459 -38.16 19.93 7.50
N ILE A 460 -37.76 19.39 6.33
CA ILE A 460 -38.68 19.18 5.18
C ILE A 460 -39.84 18.26 5.59
N ASN A 461 -39.57 17.25 6.41
CA ASN A 461 -40.58 16.33 6.94
C ASN A 461 -41.36 16.89 8.16
N LYS A 462 -41.25 18.20 8.43
CA LYS A 462 -41.97 18.92 9.48
C LYS A 462 -41.73 18.42 10.91
N PHE A 463 -40.55 17.85 11.18
CA PHE A 463 -40.13 17.54 12.55
C PHE A 463 -39.84 18.84 13.32
N ASN A 464 -40.20 18.89 14.60
CA ASN A 464 -39.85 20.03 15.44
C ASN A 464 -38.41 19.94 15.95
N SER A 465 -37.86 21.05 16.47
CA SER A 465 -36.47 21.12 16.94
C SER A 465 -36.13 20.06 17.99
N GLN A 466 -37.05 19.79 18.92
CA GLN A 466 -36.87 18.80 19.97
C GLN A 466 -36.83 17.36 19.43
N GLN A 467 -37.67 17.02 18.46
CA GLN A 467 -37.68 15.70 17.80
C GLN A 467 -36.42 15.49 16.97
N ILE A 468 -35.91 16.54 16.32
CA ILE A 468 -34.64 16.51 15.58
C ILE A 468 -33.49 16.22 16.55
N GLN A 469 -33.39 16.98 17.64
CA GLN A 469 -32.37 16.76 18.67
C GLN A 469 -32.45 15.35 19.27
N GLN A 470 -33.64 14.86 19.64
CA GLN A 470 -33.81 13.49 20.14
C GLN A 470 -33.38 12.41 19.12
N SER A 471 -33.57 12.68 17.83
CA SER A 471 -33.13 11.77 16.76
C SER A 471 -31.61 11.75 16.65
N PHE A 472 -30.97 12.91 16.78
CA PHE A 472 -29.51 13.03 16.79
C PHE A 472 -28.87 12.44 18.04
N HIS A 473 -29.47 12.63 19.22
CA HIS A 473 -29.01 12.00 20.46
C HIS A 473 -28.99 10.48 20.36
N LYS A 474 -30.06 9.88 19.82
CA LYS A 474 -30.10 8.43 19.57
C LYS A 474 -29.03 7.97 18.60
N LEU A 475 -28.77 8.74 17.55
CA LEU A 475 -27.76 8.42 16.55
C LEU A 475 -26.35 8.50 17.16
N ILE A 476 -26.07 9.51 17.97
CA ILE A 476 -24.79 9.68 18.66
C ILE A 476 -24.55 8.55 19.66
N LEU A 477 -25.57 8.16 20.43
CA LEU A 477 -25.49 7.04 21.37
C LEU A 477 -25.32 5.67 20.68
N ASN A 478 -25.57 5.56 19.37
CA ASN A 478 -25.38 4.32 18.65
C ASN A 478 -23.88 4.04 18.40
N ASN A 479 -23.33 3.07 19.12
CA ASN A 479 -21.94 2.64 18.96
C ASN A 479 -21.61 2.11 17.56
N GLU A 480 -22.53 1.40 16.91
CA GLU A 480 -22.34 0.88 15.55
C GLU A 480 -22.16 2.03 14.55
N PHE A 481 -22.96 3.09 14.69
CA PHE A 481 -22.84 4.29 13.85
C PHE A 481 -21.49 5.00 14.07
N ILE A 482 -21.13 5.30 15.32
CA ILE A 482 -19.89 6.02 15.66
C ILE A 482 -18.66 5.21 15.21
N ARG A 483 -18.60 3.92 15.53
CA ARG A 483 -17.50 3.04 15.13
C ARG A 483 -17.42 2.90 13.61
N SER A 484 -18.53 2.75 12.90
CA SER A 484 -18.53 2.63 11.44
C SER A 484 -18.01 3.89 10.77
N LEU A 485 -18.46 5.07 11.23
CA LEU A 485 -18.00 6.34 10.68
C LEU A 485 -16.52 6.59 10.97
N LEU A 486 -16.07 6.35 12.21
CA LEU A 486 -14.65 6.48 12.58
C LEU A 486 -13.77 5.52 11.78
N SER A 487 -14.22 4.26 11.64
CA SER A 487 -13.52 3.24 10.86
C SER A 487 -13.36 3.62 9.40
N LEU A 488 -14.42 4.19 8.79
CA LEU A 488 -14.35 4.69 7.42
C LEU A 488 -13.32 5.82 7.28
N CYS A 489 -13.29 6.76 8.23
CA CYS A 489 -12.29 7.83 8.24
C CYS A 489 -10.87 7.29 8.39
N LEU A 490 -10.65 6.31 9.28
CA LEU A 490 -9.37 5.64 9.46
C LEU A 490 -8.93 4.91 8.19
N LEU A 491 -9.81 4.16 7.54
CA LEU A 491 -9.51 3.46 6.29
C LEU A 491 -9.05 4.40 5.19
N LEU A 492 -9.70 5.56 5.03
CA LEU A 492 -9.28 6.56 4.04
C LEU A 492 -7.90 7.14 4.36
N VAL A 493 -7.61 7.44 5.63
CA VAL A 493 -6.31 7.96 6.06
C VAL A 493 -5.21 6.93 5.90
N LEU A 494 -5.45 5.68 6.30
CA LEU A 494 -4.50 4.57 6.15
C LEU A 494 -4.22 4.27 4.68
N TYR A 495 -5.26 4.24 3.84
CA TYR A 495 -5.12 4.08 2.39
C TYR A 495 -4.30 5.21 1.76
N ALA A 496 -4.55 6.47 2.14
CA ALA A 496 -3.80 7.61 1.62
C ALA A 496 -2.31 7.54 2.00
N HIS A 497 -1.98 7.01 3.18
CA HIS A 497 -0.62 6.75 3.62
C HIS A 497 -0.01 5.46 3.03
N SER A 498 -0.72 4.76 2.15
CA SER A 498 -0.29 3.47 1.59
C SER A 498 -0.01 2.40 2.67
N ASP A 499 -0.71 2.46 3.80
CA ASP A 499 -0.60 1.46 4.86
C ASP A 499 -1.32 0.18 4.45
N ARG A 500 -0.57 -0.91 4.30
CA ARG A 500 -1.12 -2.24 3.95
C ARG A 500 -1.24 -3.20 5.12
N TYR A 501 -0.64 -2.86 6.26
CA TYR A 501 -0.69 -3.72 7.46
C TYR A 501 -2.02 -3.55 8.19
N HIS A 502 -2.55 -2.33 8.15
CA HIS A 502 -3.78 -1.94 8.80
C HIS A 502 -4.92 -1.87 7.77
N ASP A 503 -5.21 -3.03 7.18
CA ASP A 503 -6.19 -3.14 6.11
C ASP A 503 -7.65 -3.08 6.61
N PHE A 504 -8.58 -3.28 5.68
CA PHE A 504 -10.01 -3.28 5.98
C PHE A 504 -10.42 -4.32 7.04
N ASN A 505 -9.89 -5.55 6.96
CA ASN A 505 -10.22 -6.60 7.93
C ASN A 505 -9.66 -6.28 9.31
N TRP A 506 -8.46 -5.71 9.35
CA TRP A 506 -7.84 -5.28 10.60
C TRP A 506 -8.69 -4.21 11.31
N ILE A 507 -9.16 -3.18 10.60
CA ILE A 507 -10.04 -2.15 11.20
C ILE A 507 -11.35 -2.76 11.72
N LEU A 508 -11.96 -3.69 10.99
CA LEU A 508 -13.16 -4.38 11.48
C LEU A 508 -12.90 -5.15 12.78
N HIS A 509 -11.75 -5.80 12.89
CA HIS A 509 -11.35 -6.51 14.09
C HIS A 509 -11.13 -5.55 15.28
N VAL A 510 -10.40 -4.45 15.08
CA VAL A 510 -10.12 -3.45 16.13
C VAL A 510 -11.41 -2.96 16.79
N TYR A 511 -12.43 -2.63 15.99
CA TYR A 511 -13.69 -2.07 16.50
C TYR A 511 -14.81 -3.10 16.66
N SER A 512 -14.52 -4.38 16.42
CA SER A 512 -15.51 -5.47 16.41
C SER A 512 -16.74 -5.12 15.57
N LEU A 513 -16.50 -4.65 14.34
CA LEU A 513 -17.53 -4.22 13.40
C LEU A 513 -17.89 -5.31 12.41
N ASP A 514 -19.17 -5.37 12.05
CA ASP A 514 -19.65 -6.14 10.91
C ASP A 514 -19.41 -5.34 9.62
N GLY A 515 -18.92 -6.00 8.57
CA GLY A 515 -18.80 -5.41 7.24
C GLY A 515 -20.12 -4.83 6.73
N TYR A 516 -21.27 -5.42 7.10
CA TYR A 516 -22.59 -4.89 6.75
C TYR A 516 -22.84 -3.47 7.32
N SER A 517 -22.36 -3.18 8.53
CA SER A 517 -22.46 -1.85 9.14
C SER A 517 -21.64 -0.82 8.36
N LEU A 518 -20.45 -1.21 7.89
CA LEU A 518 -19.60 -0.33 7.10
C LEU A 518 -20.20 -0.02 5.72
N LEU A 519 -20.87 -0.99 5.08
CA LEU A 519 -21.58 -0.79 3.82
C LEU A 519 -22.64 0.31 3.93
N LYS A 520 -23.39 0.35 5.05
CA LYS A 520 -24.41 1.37 5.32
C LYS A 520 -23.78 2.77 5.40
N ILE A 521 -22.63 2.92 6.07
CA ILE A 521 -22.01 4.24 6.28
C ILE A 521 -21.28 4.76 5.04
N ILE A 522 -20.69 3.89 4.20
CA ILE A 522 -19.98 4.31 2.96
C ILE A 522 -20.90 5.14 2.05
N GLN A 523 -22.13 4.67 1.84
CA GLN A 523 -23.11 5.36 0.99
C GLN A 523 -23.49 6.74 1.55
N ILE A 524 -23.70 6.83 2.86
CA ILE A 524 -24.03 8.08 3.55
C ILE A 524 -22.85 9.05 3.44
N PHE A 525 -21.65 8.58 3.79
CA PHE A 525 -20.43 9.40 3.80
C PHE A 525 -20.16 10.04 2.43
N LEU A 526 -20.23 9.27 1.34
CA LEU A 526 -19.97 9.77 -0.01
C LEU A 526 -20.96 10.83 -0.48
N GLN A 527 -22.19 10.85 0.05
CA GLN A 527 -23.13 11.92 -0.23
C GLN A 527 -22.81 13.21 0.53
N THR A 528 -22.12 13.09 1.67
CA THR A 528 -21.80 14.21 2.57
C THR A 528 -20.42 14.84 2.33
N CYS A 529 -19.53 14.13 1.63
CA CYS A 529 -18.17 14.60 1.33
C CYS A 529 -17.91 14.58 -0.17
N GLU A 530 -18.23 15.70 -0.84
CA GLU A 530 -18.12 15.86 -2.29
C GLU A 530 -16.67 15.72 -2.77
N GLN A 531 -15.71 16.22 -2.00
CA GLN A 531 -14.28 16.14 -2.31
C GLN A 531 -13.80 14.70 -2.44
N ILE A 532 -14.19 13.83 -1.50
CA ILE A 532 -13.87 12.40 -1.54
C ILE A 532 -14.65 11.72 -2.68
N ARG A 533 -15.91 12.10 -2.89
CA ARG A 533 -16.73 11.57 -3.99
C ARG A 533 -16.14 11.85 -5.37
N LYS A 534 -15.48 12.99 -5.56
CA LYS A 534 -14.79 13.35 -6.82
C LYS A 534 -13.41 12.71 -6.96
N SER A 535 -12.86 12.14 -5.90
CA SER A 535 -11.56 11.47 -5.93
C SER A 535 -11.68 10.05 -6.46
N THR A 536 -11.30 9.86 -7.73
CA THR A 536 -11.32 8.53 -8.38
C THR A 536 -10.56 7.46 -7.57
N PRO A 537 -9.37 7.71 -7.00
CA PRO A 537 -8.69 6.72 -6.16
C PRO A 537 -9.47 6.31 -4.91
N PHE A 538 -10.06 7.26 -4.17
CA PHE A 538 -10.84 6.92 -2.98
C PHE A 538 -12.12 6.18 -3.35
N ILE A 539 -12.79 6.56 -4.45
CA ILE A 539 -13.96 5.82 -4.94
C ILE A 539 -13.59 4.38 -5.30
N LYS A 540 -12.48 4.16 -6.02
CA LYS A 540 -12.02 2.80 -6.36
C LYS A 540 -11.73 1.96 -5.11
N TYR A 541 -11.05 2.55 -4.13
CA TYR A 541 -10.77 1.89 -2.85
C TYR A 541 -12.06 1.51 -2.10
N LEU A 542 -12.99 2.45 -1.96
CA LEU A 542 -14.28 2.18 -1.31
C LEU A 542 -15.15 1.19 -2.10
N SER A 543 -15.08 1.19 -3.43
CA SER A 543 -15.75 0.21 -4.29
C SER A 543 -15.20 -1.19 -4.03
N SER A 544 -13.88 -1.34 -3.91
CA SER A 544 -13.25 -2.62 -3.57
C SER A 544 -13.67 -3.10 -2.17
N ILE A 545 -13.80 -2.21 -1.19
CA ILE A 545 -14.34 -2.59 0.13
C ILE A 545 -15.80 -3.02 0.02
N GLU A 546 -16.64 -2.29 -0.72
CA GLU A 546 -18.03 -2.68 -0.98
C GLU A 546 -18.11 -4.06 -1.64
N GLU A 547 -17.30 -4.33 -2.66
CA GLU A 547 -17.22 -5.63 -3.35
C GLU A 547 -16.80 -6.76 -2.39
N ASN A 548 -15.81 -6.52 -1.53
CA ASN A 548 -15.38 -7.50 -0.54
C ASN A 548 -16.51 -7.82 0.46
N ILE A 549 -17.24 -6.80 0.92
CA ILE A 549 -18.37 -7.00 1.83
C ILE A 549 -19.50 -7.78 1.15
N LEU A 550 -19.85 -7.39 -0.09
CA LEU A 550 -20.95 -7.96 -0.87
C LEU A 550 -20.62 -9.32 -1.49
N SER A 551 -19.36 -9.71 -1.60
CA SER A 551 -18.98 -11.03 -2.13
C SER A 551 -19.14 -12.13 -1.09
N SER A 552 -18.93 -11.83 0.20
CA SER A 552 -18.93 -12.86 1.25
C SER A 552 -19.29 -12.39 2.66
N MET A 553 -18.78 -11.24 3.12
CA MET A 553 -18.85 -10.89 4.56
C MET A 553 -20.26 -10.59 5.06
N ALA A 554 -21.05 -9.86 4.26
CA ALA A 554 -22.44 -9.54 4.58
C ALA A 554 -23.34 -10.79 4.67
N PHE A 555 -22.90 -11.91 4.09
CA PHE A 555 -23.64 -13.18 4.07
C PHE A 555 -23.13 -14.18 5.12
N SER A 556 -22.18 -13.77 5.97
CA SER A 556 -21.72 -14.61 7.07
C SER A 556 -22.85 -14.91 8.07
N ALA A 557 -22.82 -16.07 8.72
CA ALA A 557 -23.86 -16.50 9.65
C ALA A 557 -24.09 -15.54 10.83
N LYS A 558 -23.08 -14.72 11.18
CA LYS A 558 -23.15 -13.74 12.27
C LYS A 558 -23.51 -12.33 11.79
N SER A 559 -23.81 -12.13 10.50
CA SER A 559 -24.07 -10.79 9.98
C SER A 559 -25.38 -10.20 10.48
N LEU A 560 -25.36 -8.91 10.78
CA LEU A 560 -26.52 -8.07 11.09
C LEU A 560 -27.51 -7.97 9.92
N LEU A 561 -27.10 -8.36 8.71
CA LEU A 561 -27.99 -8.49 7.56
C LEU A 561 -29.19 -9.40 7.87
N TRP A 562 -28.97 -10.51 8.57
CA TRP A 562 -30.03 -11.48 8.86
C TRP A 562 -31.12 -10.91 9.76
N ASN A 563 -30.76 -10.03 10.70
CA ASN A 563 -31.73 -9.32 11.54
C ASN A 563 -32.60 -8.38 10.70
N ASP A 564 -31.99 -7.66 9.76
CA ASP A 564 -32.71 -6.77 8.85
C ASP A 564 -33.64 -7.56 7.91
N ILE A 565 -33.21 -8.73 7.42
CA ILE A 565 -34.03 -9.65 6.62
C ILE A 565 -35.20 -10.22 7.43
N GLU A 566 -34.98 -10.62 8.68
CA GLU A 566 -36.04 -11.14 9.55
C GLU A 566 -37.12 -10.08 9.82
N LEU A 567 -36.70 -8.82 10.03
CA LEU A 567 -37.60 -7.71 10.31
C LEU A 567 -38.34 -7.18 9.07
N LYS A 568 -37.64 -7.04 7.94
CA LYS A 568 -38.15 -6.35 6.74
C LYS A 568 -38.59 -7.30 5.62
N GLY A 569 -38.19 -8.57 5.70
CA GLY A 569 -38.32 -9.54 4.61
C GLY A 569 -37.32 -9.30 3.48
N ILE A 570 -37.19 -10.29 2.59
CA ILE A 570 -36.40 -10.16 1.36
C ILE A 570 -37.23 -9.42 0.31
N LEU A 571 -36.72 -8.29 -0.16
CA LEU A 571 -37.35 -7.53 -1.23
C LEU A 571 -37.02 -8.13 -2.60
N SER A 572 -38.03 -8.30 -3.45
CA SER A 572 -37.81 -8.75 -4.83
C SER A 572 -37.12 -7.66 -5.65
N TYR A 573 -36.32 -8.05 -6.65
CA TYR A 573 -35.67 -7.10 -7.57
C TYR A 573 -36.67 -6.13 -8.22
N LYS A 574 -37.86 -6.61 -8.62
CA LYS A 574 -38.93 -5.78 -9.20
C LYS A 574 -39.41 -4.68 -8.24
N THR A 575 -39.48 -5.00 -6.95
CA THR A 575 -39.83 -4.05 -5.90
C THR A 575 -38.72 -3.00 -5.77
N ILE A 576 -37.44 -3.43 -5.75
CA ILE A 576 -36.28 -2.54 -5.65
C ILE A 576 -36.17 -1.60 -6.86
N SER A 577 -36.35 -2.11 -8.08
CA SER A 577 -36.29 -1.31 -9.31
C SER A 577 -37.40 -0.25 -9.36
N SER A 578 -38.60 -0.59 -8.89
CA SER A 578 -39.73 0.36 -8.80
C SER A 578 -39.51 1.45 -7.73
N ILE A 579 -38.79 1.11 -6.65
CA ILE A 579 -38.40 2.04 -5.60
C ILE A 579 -37.32 2.99 -6.16
N GLN A 580 -36.29 2.48 -6.83
CA GLN A 580 -35.23 3.29 -7.46
C GLN A 580 -35.75 4.24 -8.55
N SER A 581 -36.72 3.82 -9.37
CA SER A 581 -37.35 4.72 -10.36
C SER A 581 -38.13 5.87 -9.72
N ASN A 582 -38.74 5.66 -8.55
CA ASN A 582 -39.42 6.72 -7.79
C ASN A 582 -38.44 7.62 -7.00
N ILE A 583 -37.29 7.07 -6.60
CA ILE A 583 -36.22 7.78 -5.92
C ILE A 583 -35.50 8.77 -6.83
N ASN A 584 -35.26 8.44 -8.10
CA ASN A 584 -34.62 9.38 -9.03
C ASN A 584 -35.44 10.68 -9.24
N ASN A 585 -36.73 10.67 -8.91
CA ASN A 585 -37.60 11.85 -8.88
C ASN A 585 -37.68 12.55 -7.51
N SER A 586 -37.11 11.96 -6.45
CA SER A 586 -37.05 12.52 -5.11
C SER A 586 -35.76 12.11 -4.40
N LEU A 587 -34.76 13.00 -4.40
CA LEU A 587 -33.47 12.87 -3.69
C LEU A 587 -33.58 12.57 -2.17
N SER A 588 -34.78 12.38 -1.61
CA SER A 588 -35.11 12.41 -0.18
C SER A 588 -35.32 11.06 0.49
N SER A 589 -35.40 9.93 -0.24
CA SER A 589 -35.92 8.67 0.33
C SER A 589 -34.89 7.54 0.58
N ILE A 590 -33.69 7.56 -0.01
CA ILE A 590 -32.62 6.58 0.33
C ILE A 590 -31.91 6.92 1.66
N ASN A 591 -31.96 8.18 2.09
CA ASN A 591 -30.95 8.73 3.01
C ASN A 591 -31.50 9.02 4.40
N ASN A 592 -32.09 8.04 5.06
CA ASN A 592 -32.54 8.22 6.44
C ASN A 592 -31.55 7.55 7.39
N VAL A 593 -30.43 8.22 7.65
CA VAL A 593 -29.37 7.76 8.58
C VAL A 593 -29.98 7.39 9.93
N THR A 594 -30.91 8.22 10.41
CA THR A 594 -31.68 7.99 11.63
C THR A 594 -32.46 6.66 11.56
N ARG A 595 -33.08 6.31 10.43
CA ARG A 595 -33.80 5.03 10.27
C ARG A 595 -32.86 3.85 10.09
N MET A 596 -31.71 4.04 9.45
CA MET A 596 -30.74 2.96 9.24
C MET A 596 -30.06 2.50 10.53
N PHE A 597 -29.79 3.44 11.44
CA PHE A 597 -29.06 3.17 12.68
C PHE A 597 -29.94 3.23 13.95
N ASN A 598 -31.05 3.98 14.00
CA ASN A 598 -31.88 4.05 15.23
C ASN A 598 -33.04 3.03 15.29
N GLN A 599 -33.09 2.04 14.39
CA GLN A 599 -34.05 0.95 14.50
C GLN A 599 -33.62 -0.03 15.61
N SER A 600 -34.22 0.12 16.79
CA SER A 600 -34.13 -0.87 17.87
C SER A 600 -34.87 -2.17 17.47
N PRO A 601 -34.39 -3.37 17.86
CA PRO A 601 -35.02 -4.66 17.55
C PRO A 601 -36.42 -4.84 18.15
N ASN A 602 -36.88 -3.93 19.02
CA ASN A 602 -38.16 -4.05 19.71
C ASN A 602 -39.02 -2.80 19.55
N LYS A 603 -39.69 -2.65 18.40
CA LYS A 603 -41.02 -2.03 18.34
C LYS A 603 -41.90 -2.78 17.35
N THR A 604 -42.64 -3.74 17.90
CA THR A 604 -43.80 -4.37 17.29
C THR A 604 -44.84 -3.31 16.91
N ASN A 605 -44.72 -2.71 15.73
CA ASN A 605 -45.88 -2.36 14.93
C ASN A 605 -46.11 -3.50 13.93
N VAL A 606 -46.39 -4.68 14.48
CA VAL A 606 -46.99 -5.77 13.72
C VAL A 606 -48.50 -5.52 13.76
N SER A 607 -49.00 -4.74 12.80
CA SER A 607 -50.40 -4.91 12.40
C SER A 607 -50.49 -6.21 11.60
N ARG A 608 -50.63 -7.33 12.34
CA ARG A 608 -51.06 -8.62 11.79
C ARG A 608 -52.39 -8.39 11.05
N LYS A 609 -52.36 -8.31 9.72
CA LYS A 609 -53.51 -8.69 8.91
C LYS A 609 -53.45 -10.21 8.73
N LEU A 610 -53.93 -10.91 9.76
CA LEU A 610 -54.28 -12.32 9.66
C LEU A 610 -55.70 -12.41 9.11
N PHE A 611 -55.83 -13.16 8.01
CA PHE A 611 -57.05 -13.71 7.41
C PHE A 611 -58.13 -12.74 6.90
N GLN A 612 -58.17 -12.58 5.58
CA GLN A 612 -59.42 -12.75 4.83
C GLN A 612 -59.19 -13.84 3.79
N SER A 613 -59.88 -14.95 3.99
CA SER A 613 -60.06 -16.03 3.04
C SER A 613 -60.74 -15.51 1.77
N ASN A 614 -60.24 -15.92 0.60
CA ASN A 614 -61.04 -16.70 -0.35
C ASN A 614 -60.17 -17.27 -1.49
N THR A 615 -60.23 -18.61 -1.55
CA THR A 615 -60.28 -19.48 -2.75
C THR A 615 -59.13 -19.52 -3.75
N THR A 616 -58.51 -20.72 -3.78
CA THR A 616 -58.10 -21.52 -4.95
C THR A 616 -57.04 -20.90 -5.89
N ASP A 617 -55.79 -21.34 -5.77
CA ASP A 617 -55.29 -22.39 -6.66
C ASP A 617 -53.92 -22.94 -6.24
N GLN A 618 -53.78 -24.24 -6.46
CA GLN A 618 -52.60 -25.05 -6.16
C GLN A 618 -51.50 -24.78 -7.20
N SER A 619 -50.28 -24.48 -6.75
CA SER A 619 -49.08 -24.97 -7.42
C SER A 619 -47.90 -25.01 -6.44
N THR A 620 -47.66 -26.20 -5.95
CA THR A 620 -46.48 -26.66 -5.22
C THR A 620 -45.23 -26.45 -6.07
N VAL A 621 -44.27 -25.64 -5.60
CA VAL A 621 -42.87 -25.72 -6.04
C VAL A 621 -42.02 -25.99 -4.79
N ARG A 622 -41.53 -27.23 -4.72
CA ARG A 622 -40.54 -27.69 -3.75
C ARG A 622 -39.20 -27.05 -4.09
N PHE A 623 -38.59 -26.35 -3.14
CA PHE A 623 -37.15 -26.12 -3.16
C PHE A 623 -36.46 -27.36 -2.57
N ILE A 624 -35.53 -27.93 -3.32
CA ILE A 624 -34.58 -28.93 -2.82
C ILE A 624 -33.35 -28.16 -2.34
N ILE A 625 -32.85 -28.63 -1.19
CA ILE A 625 -31.75 -28.14 -0.35
C ILE A 625 -30.49 -27.80 -1.14
#